data_AF-A0A3D0UNT0-F1
#
_entry.id   AF-A0A3D0UNT0-F1
#
_cell.length_a   1.000
_cell.length_b   1.000
_cell.length_c   1.000
_cell.angle_alpha   90.00
_cell.angle_beta   90.00
_cell.angle_gamma   90.00
#
_symmetry.space_group_name_H-M   'P 1'
#
loop_
_entity.id
_entity.type
_entity.pdbx_description
1 polymer ?
#
loop_
_entity_poly.entity_id
_entity_poly.type
_entity_poly.pdbx_seq_one_letter_code
_entity_poly.pdbx_strand_id
1 'polypeptide(L)' 'QYRELQKLGDFDTKTSSWVKTPSDIRKLGGAIFADRRYDHVFVYHNSAPSYYAARGFRGSLRV' A
#
# COMPACT_ATOMS: atom_id res chain seq x y z
N GLN A 1 -5.81 2.83 -8.39
CA GLN A 1 -4.59 3.67 -8.28
C GLN A 1 -3.32 2.82 -8.20
N TYR A 2 -3.17 1.90 -7.25
CA TYR A 2 -1.92 1.13 -7.12
C TYR A 2 -1.53 0.35 -8.39
N ARG A 3 -2.48 -0.36 -9.02
CA ARG A 3 -2.23 -1.07 -10.30
C ARG A 3 -1.89 -0.13 -11.45
N GLU A 4 -2.50 1.05 -11.49
CA GLU A 4 -2.21 2.07 -12.51
C GLU A 4 -0.81 2.65 -12.34
N LEU A 5 -0.35 2.82 -11.09
CA LEU A 5 1.02 3.24 -10.79
C LEU A 5 2.05 2.27 -11.40
N GLN A 6 1.78 0.96 -11.36
CA GLN A 6 2.69 -0.04 -11.93
C GLN A 6 2.77 0.01 -13.47
N LYS A 7 1.85 0.71 -14.15
CA LYS A 7 1.98 0.98 -15.59
C LYS A 7 3.02 2.06 -15.92
N LEU A 8 3.41 2.87 -14.92
CA LEU A 8 4.40 3.93 -15.06
C LEU A 8 5.83 3.46 -14.76
N GLY A 9 5.98 2.24 -14.26
CA GLY A 9 7.27 1.65 -13.86
C GLY A 9 7.12 0.64 -12.73
N ASP A 10 8.22 0.00 -12.35
CA ASP A 10 8.24 -0.97 -11.26
C ASP A 10 8.40 -0.27 -9.90
N PHE A 11 7.30 -0.18 -9.16
CA PHE A 11 7.28 0.44 -7.83
C PHE A 11 7.09 -0.60 -6.72
N ASP A 12 7.69 -0.33 -5.57
CA ASP A 12 7.58 -1.13 -4.34
C ASP A 12 7.96 -2.61 -4.55
N THR A 13 9.13 -2.82 -5.16
CA THR A 13 9.68 -4.17 -5.43
C THR A 13 10.37 -4.81 -4.22
N LYS A 14 10.71 -4.00 -3.21
CA LYS A 14 11.36 -4.42 -1.95
C LYS A 14 10.60 -4.01 -0.70
N THR A 15 9.66 -3.09 -0.87
CA THR A 15 8.86 -2.50 0.21
C THR A 15 7.40 -2.66 -0.17
N SER A 16 6.52 -2.13 0.67
CA SER A 16 5.10 -2.13 0.37
C SER A 16 4.43 -0.87 0.81
N SER A 17 3.43 -0.52 0.02
CA SER A 17 2.66 0.70 0.18
C SER A 17 1.31 0.38 0.76
N TRP A 18 0.84 1.31 1.59
CA TRP A 18 -0.54 1.30 2.02
C TRP A 18 -1.45 1.66 0.85
N VAL A 19 -2.47 0.84 0.62
CA VAL A 19 -3.58 1.14 -0.27
C VAL A 19 -4.81 1.55 0.54
N LYS A 20 -5.56 2.54 0.07
CA LYS A 20 -6.78 3.05 0.73
C LYS A 20 -7.62 1.93 1.35
N THR A 21 -7.58 1.84 2.68
CA THR A 21 -8.37 0.88 3.45
C THR A 21 -9.77 1.45 3.69
N PRO A 22 -10.84 0.65 3.51
CA PRO A 22 -12.19 0.99 3.98
C PRO A 22 -12.24 1.42 5.46
N SER A 23 -13.14 2.35 5.79
CA SER A 23 -13.19 2.98 7.11
C SER A 23 -13.68 2.04 8.21
N ASP A 24 -14.57 1.11 7.88
CA ASP A 24 -15.01 -0.01 8.72
C ASP A 24 -13.83 -0.93 9.12
N ILE A 25 -12.98 -1.32 8.18
CA ILE A 25 -11.78 -2.12 8.45
C ILE A 25 -10.78 -1.33 9.31
N ARG A 26 -10.61 -0.02 9.03
CA ARG A 26 -9.72 0.85 9.82
C ARG A 26 -10.16 1.00 11.26
N LYS A 27 -11.47 1.11 11.51
CA LYS A 27 -12.04 1.19 12.87
C LYS A 27 -11.71 -0.05 13.70
N LEU A 28 -11.60 -1.21 13.05
CA LEU A 28 -11.20 -2.47 13.66
C LEU A 28 -9.68 -2.65 13.76
N GLY A 29 -8.90 -1.63 13.39
CA GLY A 29 -7.42 -1.66 13.43
C GLY A 29 -6.77 -2.32 12.22
N GLY A 30 -7.52 -2.70 11.19
CA GLY A 30 -7.01 -3.29 9.96
C GLY A 30 -6.47 -2.28 8.95
N ALA A 31 -5.63 -2.76 8.04
CA ALA A 31 -5.06 -2.02 6.91
C ALA A 31 -4.80 -2.94 5.72
N ILE A 32 -4.87 -2.37 4.50
CA ILE A 32 -4.60 -3.07 3.25
C ILE A 32 -3.29 -2.53 2.68
N PHE A 33 -2.45 -3.44 2.21
CA PHE A 33 -1.15 -3.10 1.64
C PHE A 33 -0.99 -3.80 0.29
N ALA A 34 -0.11 -3.24 -0.53
CA ALA A 34 0.29 -3.85 -1.79
C ALA A 34 1.78 -3.67 -2.07
N ASP A 35 2.34 -4.66 -2.77
CA ASP A 35 3.68 -4.61 -3.37
C ASP A 35 3.68 -5.28 -4.74
N ARG A 36 4.81 -5.16 -5.45
CA ARG A 36 5.05 -5.82 -6.73
C ARG A 36 6.22 -6.78 -6.60
N ARG A 37 5.96 -8.08 -6.76
CA ARG A 37 6.99 -9.12 -6.76
C ARG A 37 6.74 -10.06 -7.92
N TYR A 38 7.80 -10.62 -8.51
CA TYR A 38 7.68 -11.56 -9.62
C TYR A 38 6.82 -11.01 -10.77
N ASP A 39 6.92 -9.71 -11.08
CA ASP A 39 6.10 -9.00 -12.07
C ASP A 39 4.57 -8.97 -11.77
N HIS A 40 4.17 -9.35 -10.55
CA HIS A 40 2.78 -9.42 -10.13
C HIS A 40 2.50 -8.51 -8.93
N VAL A 41 1.29 -7.95 -8.88
CA VAL A 41 0.83 -7.16 -7.74
C VAL A 41 0.23 -8.09 -6.68
N PHE A 42 0.81 -8.08 -5.50
CA PHE A 42 0.26 -8.78 -4.33
C PHE A 42 -0.48 -7.77 -3.44
N VAL A 43 -1.64 -8.20 -2.92
CA VAL A 43 -2.45 -7.41 -2.00
C VAL A 43 -2.69 -8.23 -0.75
N TYR A 44 -2.50 -7.62 0.42
CA TYR A 44 -2.58 -8.29 1.71
C TYR A 44 -3.19 -7.37 2.76
N HIS A 45 -3.60 -7.97 3.87
CA HIS A 45 -4.10 -7.26 5.04
C HIS A 45 -3.13 -7.41 6.22
N ASN A 46 -3.02 -6.36 7.04
CA ASN A 46 -2.36 -6.44 8.33
C ASN A 46 -3.01 -5.44 9.30
N SER A 47 -2.58 -5.44 10.56
CA SER A 47 -2.89 -4.39 11.50
C SER A 47 -2.23 -3.07 11.08
N ALA A 48 -2.91 -1.95 11.30
CA ALA A 48 -2.37 -0.64 11.01
C ALA A 48 -1.22 -0.21 11.95
N PRO A 49 -1.30 -0.47 13.28
CA PRO A 49 -0.22 -0.10 14.21
C PRO A 49 1.10 -0.81 13.91
N SER A 50 1.05 -2.08 13.49
CA SER A 50 2.23 -2.88 13.15
C SER A 50 2.98 -2.38 11.91
N TYR A 51 2.34 -1.55 11.08
CA TYR A 51 2.95 -0.95 9.89
C TYR A 51 3.42 0.49 10.06
N TYR A 52 2.85 1.24 11.02
CA TYR A 52 3.11 2.66 11.22
C TYR A 52 4.38 2.98 12.01
N ALA A 53 4.86 2.06 12.84
CA ALA A 53 5.94 2.38 13.78
C ALA A 53 7.27 2.78 13.13
N ALA A 54 7.49 2.47 11.83
CA ALA A 54 8.78 2.68 11.17
C ALA A 54 8.70 3.06 9.67
N ARG A 55 7.55 3.49 9.13
CA ARG A 55 7.39 3.73 7.69
C ARG A 55 6.80 5.11 7.34
N GLY A 56 7.30 5.70 6.26
CA GLY A 56 6.81 6.97 5.70
C GLY A 56 5.54 6.83 4.84
N PHE A 57 5.02 7.94 4.33
CA PHE A 57 3.85 7.99 3.45
C PHE A 57 4.25 8.39 2.02
N ARG A 58 3.51 7.90 1.02
CA ARG A 58 3.62 8.34 -0.39
C ARG A 58 2.45 9.27 -0.71
N GLY A 59 2.76 10.50 -1.12
CA GLY A 59 1.79 11.46 -1.67
C GLY A 59 1.90 11.54 -3.19
N SER A 60 0.80 11.89 -3.85
CA SER A 60 0.80 12.29 -5.26
C SER A 60 0.28 13.73 -5.36
N LEU A 61 1.06 14.62 -5.95
CA LEU A 61 0.63 15.98 -6.25
C LEU A 61 0.11 16.03 -7.69
N ARG A 62 -1.09 16.58 -7.88
CA ARG A 62 -1.62 16.94 -9.21
C ARG A 62 -1.44 18.44 -9.36
N VAL A 63 -0.70 18.85 -10.39
CA VAL A 63 -0.47 20.24 -10.77
C VAL A 63 -1.38 20.59 -11.94
#